data_AF-A0A3C0MVU2-F1
#
_entry.id   AF-A0A3C0MVU2-F1
#
_cell.length_a   1.000
_cell.length_b   1.000
_cell.length_c   1.000
_cell.angle_alpha   90.00
_cell.angle_beta   90.00
_cell.angle_gamma   90.00
#
_symmetry.space_group_name_H-M   'P 1'
#
loop_
_entity.id
_entity.type
_entity.pdbx_description
1 polymer ?
#
loop_
_entity_poly.entity_id
_entity_poly.type
_entity_poly.pdbx_seq_one_letter_code
_entity_poly.pdbx_strand_id
1 'polypeptide(L)'
;MFNHEARWDRKLPQAPAQEAGSAIAVKCLFDKCKVIPQSFFWRNRELSIQKINFFWKDKQGKETLDFFSVSTSNGTFEIVFSHEAMSWRLNKLLGP
;
A
#
# COMPACT_ATOMS: atom_id res chain seq x y z
N MET A 1 39.03 -5.25 -15.54
CA MET A 1 39.35 -6.11 -14.38
C MET A 1 38.04 -6.48 -13.71
N PHE A 2 37.74 -7.77 -13.61
CA PHE A 2 36.51 -8.31 -13.04
C PHE A 2 36.67 -8.42 -11.52
N ASN A 3 35.77 -7.83 -10.73
CA ASN A 3 35.86 -7.91 -9.28
C ASN A 3 35.34 -9.27 -8.79
N HIS A 4 36.25 -10.17 -8.44
CA HIS A 4 35.95 -11.54 -7.98
C HIS A 4 35.33 -11.59 -6.57
N GLU A 5 35.33 -10.46 -5.84
CA GLU A 5 34.73 -10.31 -4.51
C GLU A 5 33.28 -9.78 -4.55
N ALA A 6 32.78 -9.42 -5.74
CA ALA A 6 31.39 -9.04 -5.87
C ALA A 6 30.49 -10.24 -5.54
N ARG A 7 29.83 -10.19 -4.38
CA ARG A 7 28.84 -11.19 -3.96
C ARG A 7 27.55 -11.03 -4.75
N TRP A 8 27.55 -11.49 -6.01
CA TRP A 8 26.37 -11.54 -6.88
C TRP A 8 25.26 -12.45 -6.33
N ASP A 9 25.59 -13.34 -5.39
CA ASP A 9 24.66 -14.22 -4.66
C ASP A 9 23.95 -13.56 -3.48
N ARG A 10 24.01 -12.23 -3.34
CA ARG A 10 23.23 -11.54 -2.32
C ARG A 10 21.76 -11.66 -2.68
N LYS A 11 21.07 -12.65 -2.11
CA LYS A 11 19.60 -12.66 -2.04
C LYS A 11 19.20 -11.34 -1.38
N LEU A 12 18.67 -10.41 -2.17
CA LEU A 12 17.99 -9.24 -1.61
C LEU A 12 16.99 -9.79 -0.59
N PRO A 13 16.87 -9.21 0.61
CA PRO A 13 15.81 -9.59 1.51
C PRO A 13 14.51 -9.44 0.70
N GLN A 14 13.88 -10.56 0.37
CA GLN A 14 12.54 -10.54 -0.15
C GLN A 14 11.74 -9.94 1.00
N ALA A 15 11.35 -8.66 0.89
CA ALA A 15 10.29 -8.14 1.73
C ALA A 15 9.19 -9.21 1.67
N PRO A 16 8.71 -9.71 2.83
CA PRO A 16 7.90 -10.93 2.86
C PRO A 16 6.80 -10.81 1.82
N ALA A 17 6.88 -11.61 0.76
CA ALA A 17 6.05 -11.53 -0.44
C ALA A 17 4.58 -11.91 -0.16
N GLN A 18 4.19 -11.99 1.11
CA GLN A 18 2.95 -12.58 1.59
C GLN A 18 1.86 -11.58 1.93
N GLU A 19 2.09 -10.27 1.81
CA GLU A 19 1.05 -9.29 2.14
C GLU A 19 0.79 -8.21 1.08
N ALA A 20 1.69 -8.04 0.11
CA ALA A 20 1.44 -7.14 -1.02
C ALA A 20 0.32 -7.69 -1.91
N GLY A 21 -0.73 -6.90 -2.13
CA GLY A 21 -1.95 -7.28 -2.85
C GLY A 21 -3.02 -7.93 -1.99
N SER A 22 -2.81 -8.09 -0.68
CA SER A 22 -3.84 -8.65 0.22
C SER A 22 -5.03 -7.70 0.37
N ALA A 23 -6.25 -8.26 0.30
CA ALA A 23 -7.48 -7.48 0.48
C ALA A 23 -7.60 -7.02 1.94
N ILE A 24 -7.95 -5.75 2.15
CA ILE A 24 -8.09 -5.15 3.47
C ILE A 24 -9.45 -4.47 3.62
N ALA A 25 -9.97 -4.44 4.84
CA ALA A 25 -11.15 -3.65 5.16
C ALA A 25 -10.73 -2.22 5.53
N VAL A 26 -11.38 -1.22 4.93
CA VAL A 26 -11.03 0.20 5.10
C VAL A 26 -12.28 0.99 5.46
N LYS A 27 -12.21 1.80 6.52
CA LYS A 27 -13.19 2.85 6.79
C LYS A 27 -12.78 4.08 5.99
N CYS A 28 -13.67 4.57 5.16
CA CYS A 28 -13.42 5.75 4.33
C CYS A 28 -14.62 6.69 4.34
N LEU A 29 -14.33 7.97 4.13
CA LEU A 29 -15.30 9.02 3.89
C LEU A 29 -15.39 9.23 2.38
N PHE A 30 -16.62 9.20 1.86
CA PHE A 30 -16.92 9.72 0.55
C PHE A 30 -17.31 11.18 0.70
N ASP A 31 -16.45 12.07 0.20
CA ASP A 31 -16.73 13.52 0.14
C ASP A 31 -16.76 13.96 -1.32
N LYS A 32 -17.95 14.32 -1.81
CA LYS A 32 -18.21 14.66 -3.21
C LYS A 32 -17.69 13.55 -4.14
N CYS A 33 -16.68 13.85 -4.95
CA CYS A 33 -16.08 12.90 -5.90
C CYS A 33 -14.75 12.33 -5.41
N LYS A 34 -14.50 12.34 -4.08
CA LYS A 34 -13.26 11.87 -3.48
C LYS A 34 -13.54 10.76 -2.46
N VAL A 35 -12.68 9.75 -2.49
CA VAL A 35 -12.60 8.71 -1.47
C VAL A 35 -11.45 9.05 -0.54
N ILE A 36 -11.75 9.22 0.74
CA ILE A 36 -10.78 9.64 1.76
C ILE A 36 -10.68 8.51 2.79
N PRO A 37 -9.60 7.70 2.78
CA PRO A 37 -9.43 6.64 3.76
C PRO A 37 -9.14 7.22 5.15
N GLN A 38 -9.78 6.67 6.19
CA GLN A 38 -9.67 7.12 7.59
C GLN A 38 -8.98 6.08 8.48
N SER A 39 -9.29 4.79 8.31
CA SER A 39 -8.61 3.70 9.00
C SER A 39 -8.72 2.41 8.21
N PHE A 40 -7.87 1.43 8.50
CA PHE A 40 -7.93 0.11 7.87
C PHE A 40 -7.58 -1.02 8.84
N PHE A 41 -8.09 -2.21 8.57
CA PHE A 41 -7.79 -3.40 9.34
C PHE A 41 -6.59 -4.14 8.74
N TRP A 42 -5.57 -4.38 9.55
CA TRP A 42 -4.40 -5.15 9.19
C TRP A 42 -3.93 -6.01 10.37
N ARG A 43 -3.64 -7.29 10.11
CA ARG A 43 -3.25 -8.28 11.14
C ARG A 43 -4.16 -8.28 12.38
N ASN A 44 -5.48 -8.24 12.15
CA ASN A 44 -6.52 -8.20 13.18
C ASN A 44 -6.47 -6.98 14.11
N ARG A 45 -5.87 -5.87 13.65
CA ARG A 45 -5.86 -4.59 14.34
C ARG A 45 -6.37 -3.49 13.41
N GLU A 46 -7.14 -2.56 13.97
CA GLU A 46 -7.51 -1.34 13.26
C GLU A 46 -6.36 -0.34 13.38
N LEU A 47 -5.82 0.08 12.25
CA LEU A 47 -4.82 1.14 12.14
C LEU A 47 -5.49 2.43 11.68
N SER A 48 -5.47 3.43 12.55
CA SER A 48 -5.96 4.78 12.21
C SER A 48 -4.95 5.51 11.33
N ILE A 49 -5.44 6.10 10.24
CA ILE A 49 -4.63 6.92 9.34
C ILE A 49 -4.51 8.31 9.95
N GLN A 50 -3.29 8.67 10.34
CA GLN A 50 -3.00 9.99 10.92
C GLN A 50 -2.78 11.04 9.82
N LYS A 51 -2.18 10.63 8.70
CA LYS A 51 -1.86 11.51 7.59
C LYS A 51 -1.81 10.74 6.28
N ILE A 52 -2.35 11.33 5.22
CA ILE A 52 -2.11 10.90 3.83
C ILE A 52 -0.91 11.71 3.33
N ASN A 53 0.21 11.04 3.07
CA ASN A 53 1.45 11.68 2.61
C ASN A 53 1.43 11.98 1.12
N PHE A 54 0.95 11.02 0.33
CA PHE A 54 0.91 11.12 -1.11
C PHE A 54 -0.30 10.38 -1.66
N PHE A 55 -0.85 10.91 -2.74
CA PHE A 55 -2.00 10.35 -3.43
C PHE A 55 -1.79 10.49 -4.92
N TRP A 56 -1.98 9.39 -5.65
CA TRP A 56 -1.90 9.38 -7.10
C TRP A 56 -2.88 8.38 -7.68
N LYS A 57 -3.18 8.56 -8.95
CA LYS A 57 -4.04 7.67 -9.71
C LYS A 57 -3.24 7.02 -10.82
N ASP A 58 -3.53 5.76 -11.09
CA ASP A 58 -3.00 5.04 -12.23
C ASP A 58 -4.15 4.35 -12.97
N LYS A 59 -3.99 4.16 -14.28
CA LYS A 59 -4.97 3.47 -15.12
C LYS A 59 -4.32 2.24 -15.73
N GLN A 60 -4.67 1.08 -15.22
CA GLN A 60 -4.16 -0.21 -15.67
C GLN A 60 -5.20 -0.89 -16.57
N GLY A 61 -5.12 -0.56 -17.86
CA GLY A 61 -6.08 -1.02 -18.86
C GLY A 61 -7.48 -0.46 -18.61
N LYS A 62 -8.39 -1.33 -18.16
CA LYS A 62 -9.76 -0.95 -17.78
C LYS A 62 -9.90 -0.59 -16.31
N GLU A 63 -8.90 -0.89 -15.49
CA GLU A 63 -8.92 -0.65 -14.05
C GLU A 63 -8.33 0.73 -13.73
N THR A 64 -9.05 1.50 -12.92
CA THR A 64 -8.62 2.76 -12.33
C THR A 64 -8.26 2.51 -10.88
N LEU A 65 -7.01 2.81 -10.54
CA LEU A 65 -6.46 2.57 -9.21
C LEU A 65 -6.12 3.89 -8.55
N ASP A 66 -6.62 4.08 -7.35
CA ASP A 66 -6.26 5.18 -6.46
C ASP A 66 -5.27 4.67 -5.42
N PHE A 67 -4.05 5.19 -5.47
CA PHE A 67 -2.97 4.85 -4.54
C PHE A 67 -2.85 5.90 -3.45
N PHE A 68 -2.75 5.45 -2.20
CA PHE A 68 -2.59 6.30 -1.03
C PHE A 68 -1.38 5.84 -0.23
N SER A 69 -0.40 6.73 -0.10
CA SER A 69 0.66 6.60 0.91
C SER A 69 0.18 7.22 2.21
N VAL A 70 0.06 6.43 3.27
CA VAL A 70 -0.54 6.81 4.54
C VAL A 70 0.41 6.54 5.71
N SER A 71 0.46 7.46 6.66
CA SER A 71 1.17 7.27 7.93
C SER A 71 0.17 6.90 9.03
N THR A 72 0.55 5.90 9.80
CA THR A 72 -0.17 5.42 10.98
C THR A 72 0.78 5.45 12.19
N SER A 73 0.28 5.09 13.38
CA SER A 73 1.13 4.92 14.57
C SER A 73 2.22 3.85 14.40
N ASN A 74 2.08 2.95 13.43
CA ASN A 74 2.94 1.77 13.27
C ASN A 74 3.89 1.89 12.08
N GLY A 75 3.91 3.03 11.39
CA GLY A 75 4.73 3.26 10.21
C GLY A 75 3.93 3.73 8.99
N THR A 76 4.55 3.64 7.82
CA THR A 76 3.98 4.11 6.56
C THR A 76 3.50 2.93 5.71
N PHE A 77 2.30 3.06 5.18
CA PHE A 77 1.64 2.01 4.41
C PHE A 77 1.21 2.59 3.07
N GLU A 78 1.19 1.74 2.05
CA GLU A 78 0.59 2.06 0.78
C GLU A 78 -0.66 1.19 0.59
N ILE A 79 -1.82 1.84 0.53
CA ILE A 79 -3.10 1.19 0.28
C ILE A 79 -3.64 1.63 -1.08
N VAL A 80 -4.35 0.73 -1.75
CA VAL A 80 -4.83 0.94 -3.10
C VAL A 80 -6.31 0.63 -3.16
N PHE A 81 -7.07 1.52 -3.79
CA PHE A 81 -8.49 1.34 -4.07
C PHE A 81 -8.70 1.12 -5.57
N SER A 82 -9.36 0.02 -5.91
CA SER A 82 -9.82 -0.27 -7.27
C SER A 82 -11.25 0.21 -7.44
N HIS A 83 -11.49 1.08 -8.42
CA HIS A 83 -12.84 1.60 -8.70
C HIS A 83 -13.75 0.54 -9.30
N GLU A 84 -13.22 -0.32 -10.17
CA GLU A 84 -13.97 -1.32 -10.91
C GLU A 84 -14.29 -2.54 -10.04
N ALA A 85 -13.34 -2.97 -9.21
CA ALA A 85 -13.56 -4.06 -8.26
C ALA A 85 -14.18 -3.60 -6.93
N MET A 86 -14.28 -2.29 -6.69
CA MET A 86 -14.70 -1.68 -5.42
C MET A 86 -13.99 -2.30 -4.21
N SER A 87 -12.69 -2.57 -4.37
CA SER A 87 -11.90 -3.33 -3.38
C SER A 87 -10.66 -2.56 -2.95
N TRP A 88 -10.29 -2.75 -1.68
CA TRP A 88 -9.07 -2.19 -1.11
C TRP A 88 -8.01 -3.27 -0.96
N ARG A 89 -6.76 -2.92 -1.28
CA ARG A 89 -5.61 -3.81 -1.11
C ARG A 89 -4.47 -3.08 -0.41
N LEU A 90 -3.70 -3.80 0.38
CA LEU A 90 -2.42 -3.32 0.90
C LEU A 90 -1.34 -3.60 -0.16
N ASN A 91 -0.73 -2.56 -0.73
CA ASN A 91 0.28 -2.76 -1.78
C ASN A 91 1.68 -2.94 -1.20
N LYS A 92 2.12 -2.01 -0.34
CA LYS A 92 3.49 -2.01 0.17
C LYS A 92 3.55 -1.53 1.61
N LEU A 93 4.38 -2.23 2.40
CA LEU A 93 4.87 -1.71 3.67
C LEU A 93 6.12 -0.88 3.41
N LEU A 94 6.04 0.42 3.66
CA LEU A 94 7.19 1.31 3.66
C LEU A 94 7.61 1.37 5.13
N GLY A 95 8.74 0.75 5.48
CA GLY A 95 9.16 0.53 6.87
C GLY A 95 9.14 1.78 7.78
N PRO A 96 9.39 1.59 9.09
CA PRO A 96 9.39 2.69 10.07
C PRO A 96 10.38 3.80 9.72
#